data_AF-A0A561E821-F1
#
_entry.id   AF-A0A561E821-F1
#
_cell.length_a   1.000
_cell.length_b   1.000
_cell.length_c   1.000
_cell.angle_alpha   90.00
_cell.angle_beta   90.00
_cell.angle_gamma   90.00
#
_symmetry.space_group_name_H-M   'P 1'
#
loop_
_entity.id
_entity.type
_entity.pdbx_description
1 polymer ?
#
loop_
_entity_poly.entity_id
_entity_poly.type
_entity_poly.pdbx_seq_one_letter_code
_entity_poly.pdbx_strand_id
1 'polypeptide(L)'
;MRVTDRLSTTQRAAVLAAYANKESPSVLATQFGISRQSVINLIDEAGLPRQIRRMSDEQVDEAIRLYESGFSIAQIVRRVGFSSRAIWHQLNKHGVQMRDSHGRY
;
A
#
# COMPACT_ATOMS: atom_id res chain seq x y z
N MET A 1 5.50 -27.13 9.87
CA MET A 1 6.11 -26.15 10.79
C MET A 1 5.89 -24.76 10.22
N ARG A 2 5.06 -23.92 10.84
CA ARG A 2 4.76 -22.57 10.32
C ARG A 2 5.93 -21.63 10.71
N VAL A 3 6.32 -20.73 9.81
CA VAL A 3 7.40 -19.74 10.07
C VAL A 3 7.08 -18.86 11.29
N THR A 4 5.79 -18.68 11.61
CA THR A 4 5.30 -17.93 12.77
C THR A 4 5.68 -18.55 14.12
N ASP A 5 5.91 -19.86 14.19
CA ASP A 5 6.25 -20.56 15.45
C ASP A 5 7.70 -20.27 15.91
N ARG A 6 8.55 -19.73 15.03
CA ARG A 6 9.94 -19.35 15.36
C ARG A 6 10.09 -17.91 15.85
N LEU A 7 9.04 -17.07 15.76
CA LEU A 7 9.11 -15.69 16.21
C LEU A 7 8.90 -15.61 17.72
N SER A 8 9.88 -15.03 18.43
CA SER A 8 9.76 -14.74 19.86
C SER A 8 8.60 -13.78 20.12
N THR A 9 7.96 -13.91 21.29
CA THR A 9 6.84 -13.04 21.73
C THR A 9 7.18 -11.55 21.57
N THR A 10 8.44 -11.16 21.83
CA THR A 10 8.93 -9.80 21.66
C THR A 10 8.92 -9.34 20.20
N GLN A 11 9.29 -10.21 19.26
CA GLN A 11 9.27 -9.89 17.83
C GLN A 11 7.84 -9.75 17.31
N ARG A 12 6.92 -10.60 17.78
CA ARG A 12 5.49 -10.48 17.45
C ARG A 12 4.93 -9.13 17.92
N ALA A 13 5.20 -8.75 19.17
CA ALA A 13 4.78 -7.46 19.72
C ALA A 13 5.37 -6.27 18.94
N ALA A 14 6.64 -6.35 18.53
CA ALA A 14 7.28 -5.31 17.72
C ALA A 14 6.63 -5.16 16.34
N VAL A 15 6.29 -6.26 15.65
CA VAL A 15 5.56 -6.23 14.38
C VAL A 15 4.18 -5.59 14.54
N LEU A 16 3.45 -5.93 15.60
CA LEU A 16 2.12 -5.37 15.86
C LEU A 16 2.18 -3.87 16.20
N ALA A 17 3.16 -3.45 16.99
CA ALA A 17 3.38 -2.04 17.31
C ALA A 17 3.75 -1.22 16.06
N ALA A 18 4.63 -1.74 15.21
CA ALA A 18 4.99 -1.09 13.96
C ALA A 18 3.81 -1.05 12.97
N TYR A 19 2.98 -2.09 12.94
CA TYR A 19 1.73 -2.09 12.17
C TYR A 19 0.75 -1.02 12.68
N ALA A 20 0.61 -0.86 14.00
CA ALA A 20 -0.23 0.19 14.59
C ALA A 20 0.25 1.61 14.21
N ASN A 21 1.55 1.79 13.96
CA ASN A 21 2.15 3.04 13.45
C ASN A 21 1.93 3.27 11.94
N LYS A 22 1.01 2.53 11.31
CA LYS A 22 0.64 2.63 9.89
C LYS A 22 1.72 2.18 8.91
N GLU A 23 2.71 1.41 9.35
CA GLU A 23 3.65 0.78 8.44
C GLU A 23 2.98 -0.33 7.62
N SER A 24 3.38 -0.45 6.36
CA SER A 24 2.78 -1.46 5.48
C SER A 24 3.25 -2.87 5.87
N PRO A 25 2.39 -3.90 5.77
CA PRO A 25 2.81 -5.29 6.00
C PRO A 25 4.00 -5.75 5.13
N SER A 26 4.20 -5.10 3.97
CA SER A 26 5.35 -5.39 3.10
C SER A 26 6.66 -4.82 3.64
N VAL A 27 6.61 -3.64 4.28
CA VAL A 27 7.77 -3.02 4.92
C VAL A 27 8.15 -3.83 6.16
N LEU A 28 7.15 -4.20 6.98
CA LEU A 28 7.35 -5.06 8.15
C LEU A 28 7.95 -6.42 7.76
N ALA A 29 7.48 -7.03 6.67
CA ALA A 29 8.05 -8.27 6.16
C ALA A 29 9.55 -8.14 5.88
N THR A 30 9.96 -7.09 5.16
CA THR A 30 11.37 -6.82 4.86
C THR A 30 12.19 -6.51 6.13
N GLN A 31 11.67 -5.66 7.01
CA GLN A 31 12.36 -5.22 8.22
C GLN A 31 12.61 -6.35 9.22
N PHE A 32 11.62 -7.23 9.40
CA PHE A 32 11.72 -8.35 10.33
C PHE A 32 12.20 -9.65 9.68
N GLY A 33 12.50 -9.63 8.36
CA GLY A 33 12.98 -10.79 7.62
C GLY A 33 11.97 -11.94 7.53
N ILE A 34 10.67 -11.64 7.57
CA ILE A 34 9.58 -12.61 7.54
C ILE A 34 8.72 -12.47 6.31
N SER A 35 7.98 -13.51 5.96
CA SER A 35 7.06 -13.43 4.82
C SER A 35 5.92 -12.45 5.12
N ARG A 36 5.45 -11.76 4.08
CA ARG A 36 4.25 -10.91 4.16
C ARG A 36 3.03 -11.68 4.70
N GLN A 37 2.91 -12.96 4.38
CA GLN A 37 1.82 -13.81 4.90
C GLN A 37 1.94 -14.04 6.41
N SER A 38 3.15 -14.21 6.95
CA SER A 38 3.36 -14.30 8.39
C SER A 38 2.96 -13.02 9.11
N VAL A 39 3.29 -11.85 8.55
CA VAL A 39 2.85 -10.54 9.10
C VAL A 39 1.31 -10.46 9.13
N ILE A 40 0.65 -10.85 8.04
CA ILE A 40 -0.82 -10.84 7.96
C ILE A 40 -1.43 -11.79 8.99
N ASN A 41 -0.90 -13.01 9.11
CA ASN A 41 -1.40 -13.96 10.10
C ASN A 41 -1.24 -13.42 11.53
N LEU A 42 -0.14 -12.76 11.85
CA LEU A 42 0.06 -12.13 13.16
C LEU A 42 -0.95 -11.00 13.43
N ILE A 43 -1.24 -10.17 12.42
CA ILE A 43 -2.24 -9.10 12.51
C ILE A 43 -3.64 -9.70 12.73
N ASP A 44 -4.00 -10.73 11.95
CA ASP A 44 -5.29 -11.41 12.05
C ASP A 44 -5.41 -12.15 13.41
N GLU A 45 -4.36 -12.82 13.89
CA GLU A 45 -4.30 -13.48 15.21
C GLU A 45 -4.41 -12.47 16.37
N ALA A 46 -3.85 -11.28 16.22
CA ALA A 46 -3.98 -10.19 17.18
C ALA A 46 -5.35 -9.49 17.14
N GLY A 47 -6.22 -9.86 16.19
CA GLY A 47 -7.54 -9.25 16.01
C GLY A 47 -7.48 -7.80 15.53
N LEU A 48 -6.34 -7.35 14.99
CA LEU A 48 -6.21 -5.99 14.48
C LEU A 48 -6.95 -5.85 13.14
N PRO A 49 -7.72 -4.77 12.94
CA PRO A 49 -8.40 -4.56 11.67
C PRO A 49 -7.36 -4.39 10.57
N ARG A 50 -7.59 -5.07 9.44
CA ARG A 50 -6.75 -4.89 8.25
C ARG A 50 -6.83 -3.43 7.82
N GLN A 51 -5.72 -2.73 7.96
CA GLN A 51 -5.55 -1.37 7.50
C GLN A 51 -5.60 -1.35 5.97
N ILE A 52 -6.79 -1.08 5.45
CA ILE A 52 -6.99 -0.80 4.03
C ILE A 52 -6.29 0.54 3.78
N ARG A 53 -5.15 0.50 3.06
CA ARG A 53 -4.53 1.74 2.56
C ARG A 53 -5.47 2.33 1.51
N ARG A 54 -6.27 3.30 1.93
CA ARG A 54 -6.98 4.21 1.03
C ARG A 54 -6.07 5.41 0.76
N MET A 55 -6.17 5.94 -0.44
CA MET A 55 -5.54 7.21 -0.80
C MET A 55 -6.23 8.29 0.05
N SER A 56 -5.46 9.10 0.78
CA SER A 56 -6.02 10.29 1.42
C SER A 56 -6.39 11.32 0.35
N ASP A 57 -7.28 12.25 0.69
CA ASP A 57 -7.68 13.31 -0.25
C ASP A 57 -6.47 14.11 -0.73
N GLU A 58 -5.50 14.41 0.15
CA GLU A 58 -4.23 15.06 -0.21
C GLU A 58 -3.43 14.27 -1.27
N GLN A 59 -3.38 12.94 -1.14
CA GLN A 59 -2.69 12.06 -2.09
C GLN A 59 -3.46 11.94 -3.41
N VAL A 60 -4.79 12.00 -3.36
CA VAL A 60 -5.64 12.04 -4.55
C VAL A 60 -5.39 13.35 -5.30
N ASP A 61 -5.40 14.48 -4.60
CA ASP A 61 -5.14 15.79 -5.18
C ASP A 61 -3.73 15.88 -5.77
N GLU A 62 -2.73 15.29 -5.11
CA GLU A 62 -1.38 15.17 -5.66
C GLU A 62 -1.37 14.32 -6.94
N ALA A 63 -2.04 13.18 -6.94
CA ALA A 63 -2.14 12.32 -8.11
C ALA A 63 -2.83 13.03 -9.30
N ILE A 64 -3.89 13.80 -9.04
CA ILE A 64 -4.59 14.62 -10.04
C ILE A 64 -3.64 15.67 -10.61
N ARG A 65 -3.01 16.48 -9.74
CA ARG A 65 -2.06 17.52 -10.17
C ARG A 65 -0.93 16.96 -11.03
N LEU A 66 -0.34 15.84 -10.62
CA LEU A 66 0.73 15.18 -11.38
C LEU A 66 0.21 14.68 -12.74
N TYR A 67 -0.99 14.10 -12.78
CA TYR A 67 -1.56 13.62 -14.03
C TYR A 67 -1.81 14.78 -15.00
N GLU A 68 -2.46 15.85 -14.54
CA GLU A 68 -2.73 17.07 -15.30
C GLU A 68 -1.44 17.74 -15.78
N SER A 69 -0.39 17.75 -14.96
CA SER A 69 0.91 18.33 -15.33
C SER A 69 1.71 17.50 -16.35
N GLY A 70 1.20 16.35 -16.80
CA GLY A 70 1.83 15.57 -17.86
C GLY A 70 2.39 14.21 -17.44
N PHE A 71 2.45 13.90 -16.15
CA PHE A 71 3.02 12.62 -15.71
C PHE A 71 2.15 11.44 -16.11
N SER A 72 2.80 10.33 -16.48
CA SER A 72 2.11 9.06 -16.71
C SER A 72 1.70 8.43 -15.39
N ILE A 73 0.66 7.59 -15.42
CA ILE A 73 0.22 6.83 -14.24
C ILE A 73 1.39 6.04 -13.62
N ALA A 74 2.29 5.47 -14.44
CA ALA A 74 3.47 4.76 -13.94
C ALA A 74 4.46 5.67 -13.18
N GLN A 75 4.59 6.94 -13.57
CA GLN A 75 5.38 7.91 -12.83
C GLN A 75 4.69 8.33 -11.53
N ILE A 76 3.36 8.45 -11.53
CA ILE A 76 2.56 8.80 -10.35
C ILE A 76 2.58 7.66 -9.33
N VAL A 77 2.47 6.41 -9.76
CA VAL A 77 2.61 5.20 -8.92
C VAL A 77 3.89 5.24 -8.09
N ARG A 78 5.01 5.63 -8.71
CA ARG A 78 6.31 5.71 -8.03
C ARG A 78 6.39 6.85 -7.01
N ARG A 79 5.61 7.92 -7.18
CA ARG A 79 5.58 9.08 -6.27
C ARG A 79 4.61 8.86 -5.11
N VAL A 80 3.37 8.48 -5.42
CA VAL A 80 2.28 8.40 -4.45
C VAL A 80 2.22 7.02 -3.77
N GLY A 81 2.84 5.99 -4.37
CA GLY A 81 2.98 4.67 -3.75
C GLY A 81 1.72 3.79 -3.79
N PHE A 82 0.78 4.10 -4.68
CA PHE A 82 -0.43 3.31 -4.94
C PHE A 82 -0.37 2.60 -6.29
N SER A 83 -1.14 1.53 -6.45
CA SER A 83 -1.19 0.80 -7.72
C SER A 83 -1.78 1.64 -8.85
N SER A 84 -1.39 1.35 -10.09
CA SER A 84 -1.92 2.05 -11.28
C SER A 84 -3.45 2.01 -11.33
N ARG A 85 -4.06 0.88 -10.92
CA ARG A 85 -5.52 0.71 -10.87
C ARG A 85 -6.16 1.60 -9.79
N ALA A 86 -5.53 1.74 -8.63
CA ALA A 86 -6.04 2.61 -7.56
C ALA A 86 -5.98 4.08 -7.98
N ILE A 87 -4.89 4.51 -8.60
CA ILE A 87 -4.74 5.87 -9.14
C ILE A 87 -5.76 6.12 -10.25
N TRP A 88 -5.86 5.22 -11.23
CA TRP A 88 -6.86 5.31 -12.31
C TRP A 88 -8.28 5.45 -11.77
N HIS A 89 -8.64 4.65 -10.76
CA HIS A 89 -9.96 4.71 -10.13
C HIS A 89 -10.21 6.07 -9.46
N GLN A 90 -9.23 6.63 -8.75
CA GLN A 90 -9.38 7.95 -8.12
C GLN A 90 -9.47 9.08 -9.16
N LEU A 91 -8.60 9.09 -10.17
CA LEU A 91 -8.67 10.07 -11.26
C LEU A 91 -10.04 10.05 -11.95
N ASN A 92 -10.52 8.85 -12.32
CA ASN A 92 -11.82 8.67 -12.95
C ASN A 92 -12.98 9.10 -12.03
N LYS A 93 -12.92 8.77 -10.74
CA LYS A 93 -13.93 9.18 -9.74
C LYS A 93 -13.99 10.71 -9.59
N HIS A 94 -12.86 11.40 -9.72
CA HIS A 94 -12.75 12.85 -9.64
C HIS A 94 -12.99 13.54 -11.00
N GLY A 95 -13.45 12.82 -12.02
CA GLY A 95 -13.82 13.39 -13.32
C GLY A 95 -12.63 13.81 -14.19
N VAL A 96 -11.41 13.39 -13.85
CA VAL A 96 -10.23 13.67 -14.67
C VAL A 96 -10.36 12.95 -16.00
N GLN A 97 -10.34 13.71 -17.10
CA GLN A 97 -10.37 13.13 -18.43
C GLN A 97 -9.13 12.27 -18.65
N MET A 98 -9.34 10.97 -18.76
CA MET A 98 -8.27 10.03 -19.04
C MET A 98 -7.75 10.31 -20.44
N ARG A 99 -6.46 10.64 -20.54
CA ARG A 99 -5.76 10.68 -21.81
C ARG A 99 -5.86 9.30 -22.45
N ASP A 100 -6.37 9.27 -23.67
CA ASP A 100 -6.43 8.08 -24.50
C ASP A 100 -5.02 7.48 -24.61
N SER A 101 -4.76 6.49 -23.79
CA SER A 101 -3.51 5.75 -23.79
C SER A 101 -3.71 4.51 -24.65
N HIS A 102 -4.25 4.69 -25.86
CA HIS A 102 -4.27 3.68 -26.89
C HIS A 102 -2.90 3.64 -27.56
N GLY A 103 -1.92 3.15 -26.80
CA GLY A 103 -0.60 2.79 -27.26
C GLY A 103 -0.19 1.50 -26.58
N ARG A 104 -0.96 0.43 -26.81
CA ARG A 104 -0.53 -0.93 -26.46
C ARG A 104 0.46 -1.37 -27.53
N TYR A 105 1.72 -1.51 -27.16
CA TYR A 105 2.65 -2.41 -27.84
C TYR A 105 2.65 -3.73 -27.06
#